data_AF-A0A173U890-F1
#
_entry.id   AF-A0A173U890-F1
#
_cell.length_a   1.000
_cell.length_b   1.000
_cell.length_c   1.000
_cell.angle_alpha   90.00
_cell.angle_beta   90.00
_cell.angle_gamma   90.00
#
_symmetry.space_group_name_H-M   'P 1'
#
loop_
_entity.id
_entity.type
_entity.pdbx_description
1 polymer ?
#
loop_
_entity_poly.entity_id
_entity_poly.type
_entity_poly.pdbx_seq_one_letter_code
_entity_poly.pdbx_strand_id
1 'polypeptide(L)'
;MEIEKEVAEFVDTIKKDPFKYYFQNKENKKVKWEEDKVYVDALYQGYLDACRTFKWEKDGKDNKEYIREIFEEKEIVGDMKNYLRADKLESFDEIHKKICVNLIEKCKERTNMTYGQAQKIINMAFKYLYCCKHDSAMEERFKACHMPLDSFSLEWFKRKFKEKNFSNLDSYSENNKELPENLFTKKGEKKLKAESIGSWSSMQTWEEDCKKQEYPYEFYAHVIKQYCKENSITPLQLDFIVWSKMQKIMAAESFIKTFKDDDEENKEVINSEELEPYDILNLKTTLENRLSEIRPLICK
;
A
#
# COMPACT_ATOMS: atom_id res chain seq x y z
N MET A 1 13.72 9.09 13.33
CA MET A 1 13.05 7.81 13.01
C MET A 1 14.01 7.02 12.15
N GLU A 2 14.41 5.84 12.59
CA GLU A 2 15.47 5.07 11.93
C GLU A 2 14.82 4.17 10.87
N ILE A 3 14.65 4.71 9.66
CA ILE A 3 13.98 4.01 8.56
C ILE A 3 14.64 2.66 8.23
N GLU A 4 15.97 2.58 8.41
CA GLU A 4 16.75 1.35 8.21
C GLU A 4 16.24 0.20 9.08
N LYS A 5 15.81 0.49 10.32
CA LYS A 5 15.22 -0.50 11.22
C LYS A 5 13.89 -1.03 10.70
N GLU A 6 13.00 -0.14 10.25
CA GLU A 6 11.68 -0.52 9.70
C GLU A 6 11.84 -1.32 8.40
N VAL A 7 12.85 -1.00 7.59
CA VAL A 7 13.20 -1.77 6.39
C VAL A 7 13.72 -3.15 6.75
N ALA A 8 14.62 -3.26 7.73
CA ALA A 8 15.14 -4.55 8.20
C ALA A 8 14.02 -5.44 8.77
N GLU A 9 13.14 -4.87 9.59
CA GLU A 9 11.96 -5.57 10.12
C GLU A 9 11.06 -6.08 8.99
N PHE A 10 10.84 -5.29 7.94
CA PHE A 10 10.08 -5.74 6.77
C PHE A 10 10.78 -6.87 6.03
N VAL A 11 12.09 -6.78 5.79
CA VAL A 11 12.88 -7.83 5.13
C VAL A 11 12.78 -9.16 5.88
N ASP A 12 12.79 -9.15 7.22
CA ASP A 12 12.62 -10.34 8.04
C ASP A 12 11.25 -11.03 7.87
N THR A 13 10.25 -10.30 7.38
CA THR A 13 8.93 -10.87 7.05
C THR A 13 8.90 -11.61 5.71
N ILE A 14 9.89 -11.40 4.84
CA ILE A 14 9.95 -11.97 3.49
C ILE A 14 10.47 -13.41 3.56
N LYS A 15 9.53 -14.34 3.74
CA LYS A 15 9.84 -15.76 3.99
C LYS A 15 9.70 -16.68 2.78
N LYS A 16 9.23 -16.15 1.64
CA LYS A 16 8.87 -16.93 0.45
C LYS A 16 9.58 -16.42 -0.80
N ASP A 17 9.85 -17.34 -1.70
CA ASP A 17 10.35 -17.04 -3.03
C ASP A 17 9.31 -16.24 -3.85
N PRO A 18 9.76 -15.44 -4.84
CA PRO A 18 11.15 -15.37 -5.33
C PRO A 18 12.07 -14.45 -4.53
N PHE A 19 11.53 -13.53 -3.71
CA PHE A 19 12.35 -12.45 -3.19
C PHE A 19 13.18 -12.81 -1.95
N LYS A 20 12.79 -13.86 -1.22
CA LYS A 20 13.55 -14.44 -0.12
C LYS A 20 15.02 -14.72 -0.49
N TYR A 21 15.27 -15.24 -1.69
CA TYR A 21 16.62 -15.55 -2.18
C TYR A 21 17.58 -14.35 -2.14
N TYR A 22 17.09 -13.13 -2.37
CA TYR A 22 17.91 -11.92 -2.38
C TYR A 22 18.34 -11.47 -0.97
N PHE A 23 17.69 -11.97 0.08
CA PHE A 23 17.97 -11.58 1.47
C PHE A 23 18.57 -12.69 2.34
N GLN A 24 18.54 -13.95 1.89
CA GLN A 24 19.05 -15.09 2.65
C GLN A 24 20.59 -15.18 2.70
N ASN A 25 21.29 -14.61 1.73
CA ASN A 25 22.75 -14.71 1.66
C ASN A 25 23.41 -13.46 2.27
N LYS A 26 23.95 -13.61 3.49
CA LYS A 26 24.83 -12.63 4.15
C LYS A 26 26.09 -12.28 3.34
N GLU A 27 26.39 -13.04 2.28
CA GLU A 27 27.53 -12.82 1.37
C GLU A 27 27.35 -11.67 0.37
N ASN A 28 26.27 -10.88 0.42
CA ASN A 28 26.20 -9.64 -0.37
C ASN A 28 26.42 -9.90 -1.88
N LYS A 29 25.75 -10.89 -2.48
CA LYS A 29 25.65 -10.92 -3.95
C LYS A 29 24.85 -9.69 -4.36
N LYS A 30 25.57 -8.62 -4.70
CA LYS A 30 25.03 -7.37 -5.21
C LYS A 30 24.01 -7.73 -6.28
N VAL A 31 22.79 -7.24 -6.11
CA VAL A 31 21.75 -7.40 -7.13
C VAL A 31 22.34 -6.94 -8.46
N LYS A 32 22.24 -7.79 -9.46
CA LYS A 32 22.62 -7.48 -10.83
C LYS A 32 21.49 -6.69 -11.47
N TRP A 33 21.51 -5.38 -11.27
CA TRP A 33 20.48 -4.45 -11.74
C TRP A 33 20.39 -4.39 -13.28
N GLU A 34 21.32 -5.01 -14.00
CA GLU A 34 21.29 -5.24 -15.45
C GLU A 34 20.49 -6.46 -15.87
N GLU A 35 20.26 -7.42 -14.99
CA GLU A 35 19.47 -8.60 -15.29
C GLU A 35 17.98 -8.32 -15.08
N ASP A 36 17.17 -8.67 -16.07
CA ASP A 36 15.71 -8.50 -16.01
C ASP A 36 15.08 -9.32 -14.86
N LYS A 37 15.76 -10.41 -14.45
CA LYS A 37 15.31 -11.36 -13.42
C LYS A 37 14.91 -10.69 -12.11
N VAL A 38 15.67 -9.70 -11.62
CA VAL A 38 15.33 -9.06 -10.32
C VAL A 38 14.01 -8.29 -10.41
N TYR A 39 13.74 -7.66 -11.55
CA TYR A 39 12.51 -6.91 -11.78
C TYR A 39 11.32 -7.86 -11.96
N VAL A 40 11.50 -8.96 -12.71
CA VAL A 40 10.49 -10.03 -12.85
C VAL A 40 10.14 -10.61 -11.48
N ASP A 41 11.15 -10.94 -10.67
CA ASP A 41 10.94 -11.48 -9.33
C ASP A 41 10.22 -10.48 -8.42
N ALA A 42 10.54 -9.19 -8.51
CA ALA A 42 9.89 -8.14 -7.71
C ALA A 42 8.42 -7.97 -8.11
N LEU A 43 8.12 -7.94 -9.41
CA LEU A 43 6.76 -7.91 -9.95
C LEU A 43 5.96 -9.14 -9.53
N TYR A 44 6.55 -10.33 -9.65
CA TYR A 44 5.90 -11.57 -9.26
C TYR A 44 5.65 -11.62 -7.74
N GLN A 45 6.59 -11.16 -6.92
CA GLN A 45 6.37 -11.06 -5.48
C GLN A 45 5.24 -10.06 -5.15
N GLY A 46 5.19 -8.90 -5.83
CA GLY A 46 4.09 -7.95 -5.72
C GLY A 46 2.73 -8.54 -6.14
N TYR A 47 2.71 -9.37 -7.18
CA TYR A 47 1.53 -10.15 -7.57
C TYR A 47 1.09 -11.12 -6.46
N LEU A 48 2.01 -11.88 -5.86
CA LEU A 48 1.67 -12.82 -4.78
C LEU A 48 1.01 -12.13 -3.58
N ASP A 49 1.34 -10.87 -3.30
CA ASP A 49 0.72 -10.09 -2.22
C ASP A 49 -0.71 -9.64 -2.56
N ALA A 50 -1.02 -9.48 -3.85
CA ALA A 50 -2.33 -9.05 -4.34
C ALA A 50 -3.19 -10.18 -4.91
N CYS A 51 -2.63 -11.37 -5.15
CA CYS A 51 -3.20 -12.42 -6.01
C CYS A 51 -4.59 -12.88 -5.55
N ARG A 52 -4.86 -12.85 -4.23
CA ARG A 52 -6.15 -13.20 -3.63
C ARG A 52 -7.30 -12.28 -4.04
N THR A 53 -7.00 -11.13 -4.62
CA THR A 53 -8.02 -10.15 -5.06
C THR A 53 -8.42 -10.35 -6.53
N PHE A 54 -7.68 -11.15 -7.28
CA PHE A 54 -7.91 -11.35 -8.70
C PHE A 54 -9.05 -12.34 -8.96
N LYS A 55 -9.88 -12.00 -9.94
CA LYS A 55 -10.92 -12.88 -10.48
C LYS A 55 -10.51 -13.30 -11.89
N TRP A 56 -9.81 -14.42 -11.95
CA TRP A 56 -9.35 -15.02 -13.20
C TRP A 56 -10.48 -15.78 -13.89
N GLU A 57 -10.44 -15.79 -15.22
CA GLU A 57 -11.28 -16.65 -16.05
C GLU A 57 -11.06 -18.13 -15.74
N LYS A 58 -12.12 -18.94 -15.87
CA LYS A 58 -12.09 -20.38 -15.61
C LYS A 58 -11.75 -21.18 -16.87
N ASP A 59 -10.58 -20.93 -17.43
CA ASP A 59 -10.10 -21.52 -18.69
C ASP A 59 -9.11 -22.69 -18.49
N GLY A 60 -8.83 -23.07 -17.23
CA GLY A 60 -7.95 -24.18 -16.87
C GLY A 60 -6.45 -23.88 -16.95
N LYS A 61 -6.04 -22.66 -17.36
CA LYS A 61 -4.63 -22.25 -17.39
C LYS A 61 -4.15 -21.81 -16.00
N ASP A 62 -2.87 -22.01 -15.71
CA ASP A 62 -2.28 -21.53 -14.45
C ASP A 62 -2.13 -20.01 -14.49
N ASN A 63 -2.83 -19.33 -13.58
CA ASN A 63 -2.80 -17.86 -13.45
C ASN A 63 -1.44 -17.33 -13.04
N LYS A 64 -0.68 -18.12 -12.26
CA LYS A 64 0.67 -17.75 -11.80
C LYS A 64 1.70 -17.87 -12.92
N GLU A 65 1.55 -18.84 -13.81
CA GLU A 65 2.41 -18.99 -14.98
C GLU A 65 2.12 -17.85 -15.96
N TYR A 66 0.85 -17.62 -16.29
CA TYR A 66 0.43 -16.55 -17.20
C TYR A 66 0.92 -15.16 -16.78
N ILE A 67 0.72 -14.78 -15.52
CA ILE A 67 1.17 -13.44 -15.06
C ILE A 67 2.70 -13.32 -15.07
N ARG A 68 3.41 -14.44 -14.88
CA ARG A 68 4.86 -14.48 -14.92
C ARG A 68 5.39 -14.30 -16.33
N GLU A 69 4.77 -14.94 -17.32
CA GLU A 69 5.08 -14.75 -18.75
C GLU A 69 4.94 -13.26 -19.14
N ILE A 70 3.86 -12.60 -18.69
CA ILE A 70 3.66 -11.15 -18.90
C ILE A 70 4.82 -10.32 -18.33
N PHE A 71 5.32 -10.67 -17.14
CA PHE A 71 6.47 -9.97 -16.56
C PHE A 71 7.77 -10.25 -17.32
N GLU A 72 7.90 -11.40 -17.97
CA GLU A 72 9.07 -11.79 -18.76
C GLU A 72 9.08 -11.15 -20.18
N GLU A 73 7.97 -10.59 -20.67
CA GLU A 73 7.84 -9.88 -21.96
C GLU A 73 8.63 -8.54 -22.06
N LYS A 74 9.46 -8.22 -21.06
CA LYS A 74 10.41 -7.09 -21.01
C LYS A 74 9.85 -5.68 -21.06
N GLU A 75 8.62 -5.44 -21.51
CA GLU A 75 8.11 -4.07 -21.66
C GLU A 75 7.99 -3.35 -20.31
N ILE A 76 7.25 -3.95 -19.37
CA ILE A 76 7.09 -3.43 -18.00
C ILE A 76 8.45 -3.39 -17.27
N VAL A 77 9.23 -4.45 -17.40
CA VAL A 77 10.57 -4.54 -16.79
C VAL A 77 11.52 -3.46 -17.34
N GLY A 78 11.45 -3.22 -18.65
CA GLY A 78 12.24 -2.20 -19.34
C GLY A 78 11.92 -0.80 -18.83
N ASP A 79 10.64 -0.48 -18.65
CA ASP A 79 10.21 0.79 -18.07
C ASP A 79 10.69 0.96 -16.61
N MET A 80 10.57 -0.07 -15.77
CA MET A 80 11.07 -0.04 -14.40
C MET A 80 12.60 0.13 -14.34
N LYS A 81 13.32 -0.60 -15.20
CA LYS A 81 14.78 -0.56 -15.28
C LYS A 81 15.28 0.79 -15.79
N ASN A 82 14.65 1.33 -16.83
CA ASN A 82 14.96 2.66 -17.36
C ASN A 82 14.69 3.73 -16.31
N TYR A 83 13.58 3.66 -15.57
CA TYR A 83 13.30 4.62 -14.51
C TYR A 83 14.39 4.66 -13.43
N LEU A 84 14.84 3.49 -12.95
CA LEU A 84 15.85 3.42 -11.89
C LEU A 84 17.26 3.75 -12.35
N ARG A 85 17.56 3.62 -13.66
CA ARG A 85 18.95 3.64 -14.16
C ARG A 85 19.26 4.65 -15.23
N ALA A 86 18.28 5.17 -15.95
CA ALA A 86 18.54 6.17 -16.98
C ALA A 86 18.95 7.50 -16.33
N ASP A 87 19.74 8.29 -17.05
CA ASP A 87 20.12 9.63 -16.60
C ASP A 87 18.94 10.62 -16.68
N LYS A 88 17.92 10.31 -17.51
CA LYS A 88 16.76 11.17 -17.72
C LYS A 88 15.81 11.13 -16.52
N LEU A 89 15.51 12.29 -15.95
CA LEU A 89 14.54 12.46 -14.86
C LEU A 89 13.10 12.42 -15.41
N GLU A 90 12.61 11.24 -15.78
CA GLU A 90 11.17 11.04 -16.03
C GLU A 90 10.39 11.02 -14.72
N SER A 91 9.17 11.56 -14.75
CA SER A 91 8.28 11.59 -13.60
C SER A 91 7.90 10.16 -13.21
N PHE A 92 7.98 9.84 -11.91
CA PHE A 92 7.49 8.54 -11.44
C PHE A 92 5.97 8.43 -11.64
N ASP A 93 5.22 9.53 -11.59
CA ASP A 93 3.78 9.52 -11.84
C ASP A 93 3.46 9.03 -13.26
N GLU A 94 4.15 9.58 -14.25
CA GLU A 94 4.01 9.21 -15.66
C GLU A 94 4.41 7.74 -15.89
N ILE A 95 5.58 7.33 -15.40
CA ILE A 95 6.05 5.94 -15.54
C ILE A 95 5.13 4.97 -14.81
N HIS A 96 4.74 5.26 -13.58
CA HIS A 96 3.81 4.43 -12.80
C HIS A 96 2.49 4.26 -13.52
N LYS A 97 1.93 5.34 -14.07
CA LYS A 97 0.69 5.28 -14.86
C LYS A 97 0.86 4.42 -16.10
N LYS A 98 1.95 4.63 -16.85
CA LYS A 98 2.26 3.85 -18.06
C LYS A 98 2.32 2.35 -17.76
N ILE A 99 3.11 1.94 -16.76
CA ILE A 99 3.29 0.52 -16.43
C ILE A 99 2.03 -0.12 -15.84
N CYS A 100 1.24 0.62 -15.05
CA CYS A 100 -0.05 0.11 -14.54
C CYS A 100 -1.05 -0.11 -15.67
N VAL A 101 -1.21 0.86 -16.59
CA VAL A 101 -2.12 0.74 -17.74
C VAL A 101 -1.68 -0.41 -18.64
N ASN A 102 -0.38 -0.54 -18.90
CA ASN A 102 0.15 -1.65 -19.71
C ASN A 102 -0.12 -3.02 -19.06
N LEU A 103 0.12 -3.15 -17.75
CA LEU A 103 -0.16 -4.39 -17.03
C LEU A 103 -1.65 -4.79 -17.09
N ILE A 104 -2.55 -3.82 -16.94
CA ILE A 104 -4.00 -4.03 -17.07
C ILE A 104 -4.33 -4.54 -18.48
N GLU A 105 -3.82 -3.85 -19.50
CA GLU A 105 -4.05 -4.18 -20.91
C GLU A 105 -3.56 -5.59 -21.27
N LYS A 106 -2.35 -5.97 -20.82
CA LYS A 106 -1.80 -7.31 -21.04
C LYS A 106 -2.61 -8.41 -20.36
N CYS A 107 -3.28 -8.11 -19.23
CA CYS A 107 -4.07 -9.08 -18.48
C CYS A 107 -5.54 -9.15 -18.91
N LYS A 108 -6.02 -8.25 -19.78
CA LYS A 108 -7.44 -8.05 -20.10
C LYS A 108 -8.14 -9.31 -20.63
N GLU A 109 -7.40 -10.21 -21.27
CA GLU A 109 -7.94 -11.44 -21.85
C GLU A 109 -8.35 -12.48 -20.80
N ARG A 110 -7.78 -12.40 -19.58
CA ARG A 110 -7.97 -13.42 -18.54
C ARG A 110 -8.41 -12.88 -17.18
N THR A 111 -8.35 -11.57 -16.97
CA THR A 111 -8.85 -10.94 -15.75
C THR A 111 -9.21 -9.48 -16.03
N ASN A 112 -10.28 -9.00 -15.41
CA ASN A 112 -10.59 -7.59 -15.37
C ASN A 112 -9.79 -6.91 -14.24
N MET A 113 -8.49 -6.72 -14.46
CA MET A 113 -7.59 -6.10 -13.49
C MET A 113 -7.96 -4.62 -13.30
N THR A 114 -8.13 -4.19 -12.04
CA THR A 114 -8.35 -2.77 -11.72
C THR A 114 -7.01 -2.03 -11.58
N TYR A 115 -7.06 -0.70 -11.69
CA TYR A 115 -5.89 0.13 -11.42
C TYR A 115 -5.36 -0.08 -9.99
N GLY A 116 -6.27 -0.25 -9.02
CA GLY A 116 -5.96 -0.59 -7.64
C GLY A 116 -5.16 -1.88 -7.46
N GLN A 117 -5.44 -2.90 -8.27
CA GLN A 117 -4.65 -4.13 -8.31
C GLN A 117 -3.29 -3.91 -8.97
N ALA A 118 -3.26 -3.21 -10.11
CA ALA A 118 -2.03 -2.90 -10.83
C ALA A 118 -1.05 -2.09 -9.95
N GLN A 119 -1.50 -0.98 -9.35
CA GLN A 119 -0.65 -0.15 -8.47
C GLN A 119 -0.09 -0.96 -7.29
N LYS A 120 -0.86 -1.91 -6.75
CA LYS A 120 -0.37 -2.72 -5.62
C LYS A 120 0.80 -3.58 -6.05
N ILE A 121 0.72 -4.23 -7.21
CA ILE A 121 1.80 -5.05 -7.76
C ILE A 121 3.04 -4.18 -8.01
N ILE A 122 2.86 -3.07 -8.73
CA ILE A 122 3.94 -2.19 -9.15
C ILE A 122 4.64 -1.54 -7.94
N ASN A 123 3.87 -0.96 -7.02
CA ASN A 123 4.43 -0.29 -5.83
C ASN A 123 5.11 -1.29 -4.90
N MET A 124 4.55 -2.49 -4.71
CA MET A 124 5.22 -3.54 -3.95
C MET A 124 6.52 -3.98 -4.65
N ALA A 125 6.54 -4.09 -5.97
CA ALA A 125 7.75 -4.41 -6.71
C ALA A 125 8.85 -3.36 -6.45
N PHE A 126 8.55 -2.07 -6.53
CA PHE A 126 9.49 -1.00 -6.16
C PHE A 126 9.93 -1.08 -4.70
N LYS A 127 9.03 -1.43 -3.77
CA LYS A 127 9.36 -1.65 -2.35
C LYS A 127 10.36 -2.80 -2.17
N TYR A 128 10.15 -3.92 -2.86
CA TYR A 128 11.07 -5.05 -2.84
C TYR A 128 12.43 -4.68 -3.41
N LEU A 129 12.46 -3.97 -4.53
CA LEU A 129 13.71 -3.45 -5.11
C LEU A 129 14.43 -2.49 -4.16
N TYR A 130 13.72 -1.60 -3.47
CA TYR A 130 14.31 -0.70 -2.46
C TYR A 130 15.00 -1.46 -1.31
N CYS A 131 14.47 -2.63 -0.93
CA CYS A 131 15.10 -3.46 0.11
C CYS A 131 16.43 -4.09 -0.35
N CYS A 132 16.68 -4.16 -1.66
CA CYS A 132 17.95 -4.62 -2.20
C CYS A 132 19.03 -3.56 -2.04
N LYS A 133 20.29 -3.98 -1.92
CA LYS A 133 21.42 -3.05 -1.94
C LYS A 133 21.49 -2.30 -3.27
N HIS A 134 21.35 -0.99 -3.22
CA HIS A 134 21.38 -0.07 -4.36
C HIS A 134 22.36 1.08 -4.11
N ASP A 135 22.62 1.89 -5.13
CA ASP A 135 23.50 3.06 -5.03
C ASP A 135 22.72 4.35 -4.77
N SER A 136 23.44 5.45 -4.54
CA SER A 136 22.83 6.75 -4.23
C SER A 136 22.00 7.31 -5.40
N ALA A 137 22.31 6.95 -6.65
CA ALA A 137 21.52 7.41 -7.79
C ALA A 137 20.14 6.75 -7.79
N MET A 138 20.07 5.44 -7.52
CA MET A 138 18.81 4.73 -7.33
C MET A 138 18.06 5.21 -6.08
N GLU A 139 18.76 5.51 -4.98
CA GLU A 139 18.14 6.06 -3.76
C GLU A 139 17.33 7.32 -4.08
N GLU A 140 17.89 8.27 -4.85
CA GLU A 140 17.17 9.47 -5.29
C GLU A 140 15.92 9.15 -6.13
N ARG A 141 15.96 8.08 -6.94
CA ARG A 141 14.78 7.61 -7.70
C ARG A 141 13.71 7.06 -6.77
N PHE A 142 14.08 6.23 -5.80
CA PHE A 142 13.13 5.65 -4.85
C PHE A 142 12.39 6.69 -4.01
N LYS A 143 12.96 7.90 -3.81
CA LYS A 143 12.26 8.99 -3.10
C LYS A 143 10.95 9.41 -3.76
N ALA A 144 10.82 9.24 -5.07
CA ALA A 144 9.61 9.58 -5.82
C ALA A 144 8.63 8.40 -5.93
N CYS A 145 9.04 7.17 -5.60
CA CYS A 145 8.19 5.99 -5.66
C CYS A 145 7.02 6.09 -4.68
N HIS A 146 5.86 5.56 -5.10
CA HIS A 146 4.63 5.64 -4.33
C HIS A 146 4.58 4.60 -3.22
N MET A 147 3.80 4.92 -2.18
CA MET A 147 3.37 3.96 -1.17
C MET A 147 2.44 2.91 -1.80
N PRO A 148 2.69 1.60 -1.61
CA PRO A 148 1.71 0.56 -1.97
C PRO A 148 0.39 0.75 -1.20
N LEU A 149 -0.72 0.97 -1.90
CA LEU A 149 -2.01 1.08 -1.23
C LEU A 149 -2.63 -0.31 -1.03
N ASP A 150 -2.87 -0.69 0.23
CA ASP A 150 -3.66 -1.85 0.61
C ASP A 150 -4.63 -1.52 1.75
N SER A 151 -5.25 -2.55 2.36
CA SER A 151 -6.18 -2.35 3.47
C SER A 151 -5.56 -1.65 4.67
N PHE A 152 -4.28 -1.89 4.99
CA PHE A 152 -3.60 -1.22 6.10
C PHE A 152 -3.31 0.25 5.75
N SER A 153 -2.80 0.50 4.54
CA SER A 153 -2.52 1.86 4.06
C SER A 153 -3.79 2.71 4.01
N LEU A 154 -4.91 2.14 3.55
CA LEU A 154 -6.19 2.85 3.49
C LEU A 154 -6.81 3.09 4.88
N GLU A 155 -6.68 2.13 5.80
CA GLU A 155 -7.15 2.33 7.18
C GLU A 155 -6.33 3.43 7.88
N TRP A 156 -5.01 3.44 7.70
CA TRP A 156 -4.17 4.54 8.16
C TRP A 156 -4.59 5.87 7.53
N PHE A 157 -4.77 5.91 6.21
CA PHE A 157 -5.16 7.12 5.49
C PHE A 157 -6.47 7.68 6.05
N LYS A 158 -7.48 6.82 6.20
CA LYS A 158 -8.77 7.16 6.79
C LYS A 158 -8.59 7.78 8.18
N ARG A 159 -7.87 7.12 9.08
CA ARG A 159 -7.66 7.62 10.45
C ARG A 159 -6.85 8.91 10.51
N LYS A 160 -5.84 9.04 9.66
CA LYS A 160 -4.91 10.18 9.66
C LYS A 160 -5.56 11.44 9.11
N PHE A 161 -6.42 11.30 8.10
CA PHE A 161 -6.96 12.42 7.36
C PHE A 161 -8.46 12.66 7.55
N LYS A 162 -9.17 11.85 8.36
CA LYS A 162 -10.63 11.99 8.61
C LYS A 162 -11.07 13.40 9.00
N GLU A 163 -10.26 14.12 9.78
CA GLU A 163 -10.58 15.49 10.24
C GLU A 163 -9.83 16.58 9.47
N LYS A 164 -8.99 16.22 8.49
CA LYS A 164 -8.27 17.22 7.69
C LYS A 164 -9.27 17.98 6.83
N ASN A 165 -9.14 19.30 6.82
CA ASN A 165 -9.94 20.16 5.93
C ASN A 165 -9.30 20.15 4.54
N PHE A 166 -10.07 19.78 3.53
CA PHE A 166 -9.66 19.68 2.13
C PHE A 166 -10.16 20.86 1.27
N SER A 167 -10.66 21.93 1.89
CA SER A 167 -11.11 23.14 1.18
C SER A 167 -10.03 23.79 0.31
N ASN A 168 -8.76 23.68 0.72
CA ASN A 168 -7.61 24.27 0.02
C ASN A 168 -6.80 23.21 -0.72
N LEU A 169 -7.34 22.01 -0.96
CA LEU A 169 -6.65 21.04 -1.81
C LEU A 169 -6.82 21.48 -3.26
N ASP A 170 -6.06 22.52 -3.63
CA ASP A 170 -5.98 23.11 -4.96
C ASP A 170 -5.43 22.06 -5.93
N SER A 171 -6.31 21.23 -6.46
CA SER A 171 -6.02 20.17 -7.42
C SER A 171 -4.96 19.12 -6.99
N TYR A 172 -4.95 17.97 -7.66
CA TYR A 172 -3.88 16.98 -7.53
C TYR A 172 -3.07 16.91 -8.83
N SER A 173 -1.77 16.62 -8.70
CA SER A 173 -0.72 17.01 -9.65
C SER A 173 -0.77 16.34 -11.04
N GLU A 174 -0.08 17.02 -11.98
CA GLU A 174 0.06 16.87 -13.44
C GLU A 174 -1.11 17.36 -14.30
N ASN A 175 -2.34 17.53 -13.79
CA ASN A 175 -3.46 17.98 -14.63
C ASN A 175 -4.42 19.03 -14.02
N ASN A 176 -4.13 19.60 -12.85
CA ASN A 176 -5.02 20.54 -12.15
C ASN A 176 -6.48 20.01 -12.02
N LYS A 177 -6.62 18.70 -11.79
CA LYS A 177 -7.94 18.06 -11.74
C LYS A 177 -8.57 18.27 -10.38
N GLU A 178 -9.83 18.70 -10.39
CA GLU A 178 -10.64 18.87 -9.18
C GLU A 178 -11.55 17.66 -8.97
N LEU A 179 -11.64 17.20 -7.72
CA LEU A 179 -12.63 16.21 -7.34
C LEU A 179 -13.98 16.89 -7.10
N PRO A 180 -15.10 16.24 -7.46
CA PRO A 180 -16.43 16.72 -7.12
C PRO A 180 -16.58 17.02 -5.61
N GLU A 181 -17.11 18.19 -5.27
CA GLU A 181 -17.25 18.63 -3.88
C GLU A 181 -18.11 17.70 -3.02
N ASN A 182 -19.07 17.01 -3.64
CA ASN A 182 -19.95 16.04 -2.97
C ASN A 182 -19.20 14.83 -2.38
N LEU A 183 -17.94 14.61 -2.77
CA LEU A 183 -17.07 13.62 -2.14
C LEU A 183 -16.55 14.09 -0.78
N PHE A 184 -16.70 15.36 -0.41
CA PHE A 184 -16.11 15.91 0.81
C PHE A 184 -17.12 16.42 1.85
N THR A 185 -18.41 16.45 1.54
CA THR A 185 -19.38 17.09 2.45
C THR A 185 -19.71 16.19 3.65
N LYS A 186 -19.22 16.57 4.83
CA LYS A 186 -19.58 15.95 6.12
C LYS A 186 -19.94 17.05 7.12
N LYS A 187 -21.20 17.06 7.59
CA LYS A 187 -21.72 18.04 8.57
C LYS A 187 -21.48 19.53 8.19
N GLY A 188 -21.47 19.85 6.88
CA GLY A 188 -21.26 21.22 6.39
C GLY A 188 -19.80 21.64 6.23
N GLU A 189 -18.84 20.78 6.56
CA GLU A 189 -17.40 21.01 6.36
C GLU A 189 -16.85 20.13 5.21
N LYS A 190 -15.83 20.63 4.49
CA LYS A 190 -15.15 19.93 3.39
C LYS A 190 -14.07 18.99 3.96
N LYS A 191 -14.47 17.78 4.33
CA LYS A 191 -13.66 16.72 4.96
C LYS A 191 -13.70 15.42 4.15
N LEU A 192 -12.90 14.41 4.48
CA LEU A 192 -13.05 13.11 3.82
C LEU A 192 -14.40 12.47 4.17
N LYS A 193 -15.06 11.93 3.14
CA LYS A 193 -16.25 11.09 3.29
C LYS A 193 -15.81 9.62 3.37
N ALA A 194 -16.13 8.95 4.47
CA ALA A 194 -15.60 7.61 4.75
C ALA A 194 -16.09 6.57 3.73
N GLU A 195 -17.33 6.72 3.28
CA GLU A 195 -17.97 5.92 2.24
C GLU A 195 -17.44 6.22 0.82
N SER A 196 -16.70 7.32 0.65
CA SER A 196 -15.96 7.61 -0.59
C SER A 196 -14.54 7.01 -0.57
N ILE A 197 -14.12 6.41 0.54
CA ILE A 197 -12.89 5.60 0.60
C ILE A 197 -13.25 4.17 0.18
N GLY A 198 -13.09 3.89 -1.11
CA GLY A 198 -13.31 2.57 -1.69
C GLY A 198 -12.26 1.53 -1.29
N SER A 199 -12.47 0.27 -1.67
CA SER A 199 -11.44 -0.77 -1.50
C SER A 199 -10.24 -0.49 -2.42
N TRP A 200 -9.03 -0.72 -1.90
CA TRP A 200 -7.81 -0.58 -2.70
C TRP A 200 -7.83 -1.43 -3.97
N SER A 201 -8.48 -2.60 -3.94
CA SER A 201 -8.53 -3.51 -5.09
C SER A 201 -9.61 -3.15 -6.11
N SER A 202 -10.52 -2.22 -5.81
CA SER A 202 -11.54 -1.70 -6.75
C SER A 202 -11.21 -0.30 -7.27
N MET A 203 -10.16 0.31 -6.72
CA MET A 203 -9.71 1.66 -7.04
C MET A 203 -9.43 1.84 -8.54
N GLN A 204 -9.79 3.01 -9.06
CA GLN A 204 -9.59 3.39 -10.44
C GLN A 204 -8.71 4.63 -10.55
N THR A 205 -8.24 4.87 -11.76
CA THR A 205 -7.71 6.18 -12.20
C THR A 205 -8.87 7.16 -12.33
N TRP A 206 -8.58 8.45 -12.18
CA TRP A 206 -9.55 9.49 -12.48
C TRP A 206 -9.91 9.53 -13.98
N GLU A 207 -11.19 9.67 -14.30
CA GLU A 207 -11.74 9.90 -15.65
C GLU A 207 -12.72 11.07 -15.61
N GLU A 208 -12.79 11.90 -16.66
CA GLU A 208 -13.67 13.09 -16.70
C GLU A 208 -15.15 12.75 -16.48
N ASP A 209 -15.58 11.61 -17.03
CA ASP A 209 -16.95 11.11 -16.93
C ASP A 209 -17.18 10.20 -15.72
N CYS A 210 -16.23 10.13 -14.77
CA CYS A 210 -16.29 9.18 -13.68
C CYS A 210 -17.44 9.51 -12.72
N LYS A 211 -18.55 8.79 -12.87
CA LYS A 211 -19.71 8.82 -11.96
C LYS A 211 -19.43 8.11 -10.62
N LYS A 212 -18.21 7.61 -10.38
CA LYS A 212 -17.89 6.89 -9.15
C LYS A 212 -17.90 7.84 -7.97
N GLN A 213 -18.52 7.38 -6.89
CA GLN A 213 -18.60 8.11 -5.62
C GLN A 213 -17.38 7.86 -4.71
N GLU A 214 -16.29 7.32 -5.26
CA GLU A 214 -15.06 6.95 -4.56
C GLU A 214 -13.88 7.79 -5.05
N TYR A 215 -12.91 8.03 -4.19
CA TYR A 215 -11.69 8.74 -4.58
C TYR A 215 -10.82 7.89 -5.54
N PRO A 216 -10.25 8.48 -6.59
CA PRO A 216 -9.33 7.81 -7.50
C PRO A 216 -7.94 7.66 -6.88
N TYR A 217 -7.10 6.81 -7.47
CA TYR A 217 -5.74 6.56 -6.98
C TYR A 217 -4.89 7.83 -6.85
N GLU A 218 -4.95 8.73 -7.84
CA GLU A 218 -4.15 9.94 -7.89
C GLU A 218 -4.40 10.86 -6.69
N PHE A 219 -5.63 10.85 -6.16
CA PHE A 219 -5.97 11.59 -4.95
C PHE A 219 -5.19 11.09 -3.73
N TYR A 220 -5.18 9.77 -3.49
CA TYR A 220 -4.44 9.18 -2.38
C TYR A 220 -2.94 9.44 -2.54
N ALA A 221 -2.39 9.20 -3.74
CA ALA A 221 -0.98 9.42 -4.03
C ALA A 221 -0.58 10.89 -3.77
N HIS A 222 -1.40 11.86 -4.19
CA HIS A 222 -1.15 13.27 -3.95
C HIS A 222 -1.18 13.63 -2.46
N VAL A 223 -2.22 13.23 -1.72
CA VAL A 223 -2.35 13.55 -0.29
C VAL A 223 -1.20 12.93 0.51
N ILE A 224 -0.81 11.69 0.17
CA ILE A 224 0.34 11.02 0.78
C ILE A 224 1.64 11.76 0.47
N LYS A 225 1.87 12.19 -0.77
CA LYS A 225 3.04 12.98 -1.15
C LYS A 225 3.13 14.29 -0.38
N GLN A 226 2.02 15.01 -0.18
CA GLN A 226 2.02 16.23 0.62
C GLN A 226 2.37 15.96 2.08
N TYR A 227 1.75 14.95 2.68
CA TYR A 227 2.09 14.51 4.03
C TYR A 227 3.58 14.15 4.17
N CYS A 228 4.12 13.44 3.19
CA CYS A 228 5.52 13.05 3.13
C CYS A 228 6.46 14.26 3.09
N LYS A 229 6.16 15.26 2.25
CA LYS A 229 6.91 16.53 2.18
C LYS A 229 6.92 17.27 3.52
N GLU A 230 5.76 17.40 4.16
CA GLU A 230 5.60 18.07 5.47
C GLU A 230 6.39 17.36 6.59
N ASN A 231 6.63 16.04 6.47
CA ASN A 231 7.24 15.21 7.50
C ASN A 231 8.66 14.73 7.13
N SER A 232 9.25 15.24 6.04
CA SER A 232 10.59 14.87 5.56
C SER A 232 10.80 13.35 5.44
N ILE A 233 9.82 12.66 4.86
CA ILE A 233 9.84 11.22 4.58
C ILE A 233 9.39 10.97 3.14
N THR A 234 9.79 9.88 2.51
CA THR A 234 9.30 9.51 1.17
C THR A 234 8.04 8.63 1.25
N PRO A 235 7.19 8.58 0.21
CA PRO A 235 6.00 7.73 0.24
C PRO A 235 6.35 6.24 0.40
N LEU A 236 7.42 5.76 -0.23
CA LEU A 236 7.87 4.39 -0.08
C LEU A 236 8.37 4.10 1.35
N GLN A 237 9.13 5.03 1.95
CA GLN A 237 9.59 4.92 3.34
C GLN A 237 8.45 4.94 4.34
N LEU A 238 7.43 5.76 4.08
CA LEU A 238 6.23 5.83 4.90
C LEU A 238 5.51 4.47 4.99
N ASP A 239 5.52 3.69 3.90
CA ASP A 239 4.92 2.35 3.88
C ASP A 239 5.51 1.42 4.93
N PHE A 240 6.84 1.39 5.09
CA PHE A 240 7.51 0.54 6.07
C PHE A 240 7.00 0.82 7.50
N ILE A 241 6.79 2.09 7.83
CA ILE A 241 6.32 2.54 9.14
C ILE A 241 4.82 2.25 9.30
N VAL A 242 4.01 2.67 8.33
CA VAL A 242 2.55 2.58 8.40
C VAL A 242 2.10 1.13 8.41
N TRP A 243 2.64 0.32 7.51
CA TRP A 243 2.29 -1.10 7.39
C TRP A 243 2.57 -1.85 8.70
N SER A 244 3.78 -1.70 9.26
CA SER A 244 4.19 -2.35 10.52
C SER A 244 3.29 -1.93 11.69
N LYS A 245 2.99 -0.63 11.81
CA LYS A 245 2.16 -0.10 12.90
C LYS A 245 0.70 -0.49 12.76
N MET A 246 0.10 -0.33 11.58
CA MET A 246 -1.30 -0.66 11.35
C MET A 246 -1.58 -2.14 11.52
N GLN A 247 -0.67 -3.01 11.11
CA GLN A 247 -0.82 -4.45 11.34
C GLN A 247 -0.92 -4.77 12.84
N LYS A 248 -0.09 -4.14 13.68
CA LYS A 248 -0.12 -4.31 15.15
C LYS A 248 -1.39 -3.72 15.76
N ILE A 249 -1.80 -2.52 15.35
CA ILE A 249 -3.01 -1.83 15.83
C ILE A 249 -4.26 -2.65 15.50
N MET A 250 -4.45 -3.03 14.24
CA MET A 250 -5.65 -3.75 13.83
C MET A 250 -5.74 -5.15 14.44
N ALA A 251 -4.60 -5.82 14.65
CA ALA A 251 -4.57 -7.08 15.39
C ALA A 251 -5.00 -6.90 16.85
N ALA A 252 -4.49 -5.87 17.54
CA ALA A 252 -4.88 -5.54 18.90
C ALA A 252 -6.38 -5.20 19.02
N GLU A 253 -6.90 -4.39 18.11
CA GLU A 253 -8.33 -4.04 18.07
C GLU A 253 -9.21 -5.28 17.84
N SER A 254 -8.83 -6.15 16.90
CA SER A 254 -9.54 -7.40 16.64
C SER A 254 -9.55 -8.30 17.88
N PHE A 255 -8.42 -8.39 18.59
CA PHE A 255 -8.30 -9.16 19.82
C PHE A 255 -9.19 -8.59 20.92
N ILE A 256 -9.16 -7.27 21.15
CA ILE A 256 -10.02 -6.60 22.14
C ILE A 256 -11.50 -6.83 21.81
N LYS A 257 -11.87 -6.79 20.52
CA LYS A 257 -13.25 -7.01 20.08
C LYS A 257 -13.77 -8.41 20.41
N THR A 258 -12.92 -9.43 20.43
CA THR A 258 -13.32 -10.81 20.79
C THR A 258 -13.86 -10.93 22.22
N PHE A 259 -13.47 -10.03 23.13
CA PHE A 259 -13.93 -10.03 24.54
C PHE A 259 -15.09 -9.05 24.80
N LYS A 260 -15.64 -8.40 23.77
CA LYS A 260 -16.76 -7.46 23.94
C LYS A 260 -18.09 -8.13 24.25
N ASP A 261 -18.22 -9.44 24.01
CA ASP A 261 -19.47 -10.19 24.22
C ASP A 261 -19.62 -10.73 25.66
N ASP A 262 -18.58 -10.65 26.50
CA ASP A 262 -18.58 -11.21 27.87
C ASP A 262 -18.95 -10.21 28.98
N ASP A 263 -18.99 -8.89 28.69
CA ASP A 263 -19.25 -7.84 29.69
C ASP A 263 -20.58 -7.10 29.43
N GLU A 264 -21.70 -7.56 30.00
CA GLU A 264 -22.97 -6.82 29.95
C GLU A 264 -22.94 -5.47 30.69
N GLU A 265 -22.02 -5.29 31.65
CA GLU A 265 -21.91 -4.09 32.49
C GLU A 265 -21.11 -2.92 31.86
N ASN A 266 -20.41 -3.13 30.73
CA ASN A 266 -19.57 -2.10 30.09
C ASN A 266 -20.12 -1.54 28.77
N LYS A 267 -21.44 -1.68 28.53
CA LYS A 267 -22.11 -1.17 27.33
C LYS A 267 -22.05 0.36 27.19
N GLU A 268 -21.92 1.12 28.29
CA GLU A 268 -21.92 2.59 28.23
C GLU A 268 -20.55 3.23 27.95
N VAL A 269 -19.43 2.58 28.31
CA VAL A 269 -18.08 3.16 28.13
C VAL A 269 -17.52 2.90 26.72
N ILE A 270 -18.04 1.88 26.01
CA ILE A 270 -17.46 1.39 24.74
C ILE A 270 -18.33 1.76 23.52
N ASN A 271 -19.48 2.43 23.73
CA ASN A 271 -20.39 2.85 22.67
C ASN A 271 -19.90 4.07 21.85
N SER A 272 -18.70 4.59 22.10
CA SER A 272 -18.05 5.46 21.12
C SER A 272 -17.45 4.60 20.01
N GLU A 273 -18.13 4.51 18.87
CA GLU A 273 -17.63 3.96 17.59
C GLU A 273 -16.38 4.69 17.04
N GLU A 274 -15.64 5.42 17.88
CA GLU A 274 -14.43 6.11 17.49
C GLU A 274 -13.29 5.10 17.42
N LEU A 275 -12.93 4.73 16.19
CA LEU A 275 -11.65 4.10 15.87
C LEU A 275 -10.54 4.83 16.64
N GLU A 276 -9.81 4.10 17.49
CA GLU A 276 -8.80 4.71 18.34
C GLU A 276 -7.72 5.40 17.50
N PRO A 277 -7.14 6.49 18.02
CA PRO A 277 -6.04 7.21 17.36
C PRO A 277 -4.92 6.25 16.95
N TYR A 278 -4.11 6.68 15.98
CA TYR A 278 -2.90 5.99 15.50
C TYR A 278 -1.80 5.96 16.58
N ASP A 279 -2.07 5.35 17.73
CA ASP A 279 -1.16 5.24 18.88
C ASP A 279 -1.38 3.93 19.65
N ILE A 280 -0.45 2.98 19.47
CA ILE A 280 -0.43 1.69 20.16
C ILE A 280 -0.34 1.87 21.69
N LEU A 281 0.25 2.97 22.17
CA LEU A 281 0.43 3.20 23.60
C LEU A 281 -0.93 3.37 24.31
N ASN A 282 -1.94 3.89 23.61
CA ASN A 282 -3.30 4.00 24.14
C ASN A 282 -3.99 2.64 24.29
N LEU A 283 -3.61 1.65 23.48
CA LEU A 283 -4.14 0.28 23.58
C LEU A 283 -3.48 -0.54 24.70
N LYS A 284 -2.35 -0.08 25.26
CA LYS A 284 -1.56 -0.84 26.23
C LYS A 284 -2.36 -1.24 27.46
N THR A 285 -3.06 -0.29 28.09
CA THR A 285 -3.85 -0.54 29.30
C THR A 285 -4.98 -1.54 29.02
N THR A 286 -5.68 -1.38 27.90
CA THR A 286 -6.76 -2.29 27.49
C THR A 286 -6.24 -3.70 27.23
N LEU A 287 -5.07 -3.83 26.58
CA LEU A 287 -4.42 -5.12 26.34
C LEU A 287 -3.94 -5.77 27.64
N GLU A 288 -3.33 -5.01 28.55
CA GLU A 288 -2.89 -5.52 29.86
C GLU A 288 -4.07 -6.05 30.70
N ASN A 289 -5.19 -5.33 30.71
CA ASN A 289 -6.42 -5.76 31.38
C ASN A 289 -6.94 -7.07 30.79
N ARG A 290 -7.11 -7.17 29.46
CA ARG A 290 -7.60 -8.41 28.82
C ARG A 290 -6.62 -9.58 28.95
N LEU A 291 -5.32 -9.33 28.98
CA LEU A 291 -4.32 -10.38 29.20
C LEU A 291 -4.43 -11.01 30.60
N SER A 292 -4.91 -10.25 31.59
CA SER A 292 -5.18 -10.75 32.94
C SER A 292 -6.34 -11.76 32.98
N GLU A 293 -7.35 -11.59 32.12
CA GLU A 293 -8.51 -12.51 31.99
C GLU A 293 -8.13 -13.83 31.30
N ILE A 294 -7.16 -13.79 30.37
CA ILE A 294 -6.72 -14.95 29.60
C ILE A 294 -5.69 -15.80 30.35
N ARG A 295 -4.82 -15.18 31.16
CA ARG A 295 -3.76 -15.89 31.89
C ARG A 295 -4.26 -17.13 32.65
N PRO A 296 -5.39 -17.08 33.39
CA PRO A 296 -5.98 -18.25 34.05
C PRO A 296 -6.45 -19.36 33.10
N LEU A 297 -6.79 -19.03 31.85
CA LEU A 297 -7.27 -20.01 30.86
C LEU A 297 -6.13 -20.80 30.20
N ILE A 298 -4.94 -20.19 30.10
CA ILE A 298 -3.77 -20.78 29.43
C ILE A 298 -2.79 -21.41 30.44
N CYS A 299 -2.66 -20.83 31.63
CA CYS A 299 -1.78 -21.35 32.68
C CYS A 299 -2.54 -22.36 33.54
N LYS A 300 -2.77 -23.57 33.00
CA LYS A 300 -3.13 -24.77 33.77
C LYS A 300 -1.93 -25.68 33.92
#